data_AF-A0A2P6RDX8-F1
#
_entry.id   AF-A0A2P6RDX8-F1
#
_cell.length_a   1.000
_cell.length_b   1.000
_cell.length_c   1.000
_cell.angle_alpha   90.00
_cell.angle_beta   90.00
_cell.angle_gamma   90.00
#
_symmetry.space_group_name_H-M   'P 1'
#
loop_
_entity.id
_entity.type
_entity.pdbx_description
1 polymer ?
#
loop_
_entity_poly.entity_id
_entity_poly.type
_entity_poly.pdbx_seq_one_letter_code
_entity_poly.pdbx_strand_id
1 'polypeptide(L)'
;MKKILYLYNYEKRYHTIFGTKFKQQKKVPKFIITITIINLFLYICLLMKTNKSKRQKLWQVTLNLQPMFKRSITYLSKSDSDLGDQVLKFGKQHEFADIIWYPSQHKAVYRVDDRISSNTSGNGLYDFLPFRATPSVALAVIRTAENQESKSDADGKCSGAKLVTSGLLSDAYGLTNNGIIFTGYPVIGYQNRLQASGTCLDSPQDSRITACAWDPRIKGEFFHQTTFSISLSVAKSFIQDVQKLVEIEPKSLCGVEIYNGILMRYVTASTAYLGKQVDAIDFDFTYYRSKDPMTPRLHEGILEEIEQLALFKYGALPHWGKNRNIAFDGVMKKYKHGKEFLRIKEVYDPMGLFSSEWSDQVLGIKGEVNLVKEGCALEGLCICSQDIHCAPSKGYFCRPGKVFRDARICTPIHN
;
A
#
# COMPACT_ATOMS: atom_id res chain seq x y z
N MET A 1 10.31 2.83 25.61
CA MET A 1 9.99 3.29 24.24
C MET A 1 9.48 2.11 23.42
N LYS A 2 8.17 2.08 23.12
CA LYS A 2 7.51 0.97 22.42
C LYS A 2 7.46 1.31 20.93
N LYS A 3 8.02 0.45 20.08
CA LYS A 3 7.92 0.56 18.61
C LYS A 3 6.57 0.00 18.19
N ILE A 4 5.78 0.79 17.47
CA ILE A 4 4.52 0.37 16.85
C ILE A 4 4.69 0.49 15.34
N LEU A 5 4.42 -0.59 14.61
CA LEU A 5 4.48 -0.69 13.15
C LEU A 5 3.07 -1.04 12.67
N TYR A 6 2.45 -0.19 11.84
CA TYR A 6 1.08 -0.37 11.33
C TYR A 6 1.08 -0.80 9.87
N LEU A 7 0.55 -2.00 9.54
CA LEU A 7 0.36 -2.48 8.15
C LEU A 7 -0.97 -3.25 8.01
N TYR A 8 -1.60 -3.16 6.83
CA TYR A 8 -2.94 -3.68 6.46
C TYR A 8 -2.89 -4.92 5.54
N ASN A 9 -4.02 -5.64 5.45
CA ASN A 9 -4.21 -6.98 4.87
C ASN A 9 -4.69 -6.94 3.39
N TYR A 10 -4.14 -7.81 2.53
CA TYR A 10 -4.49 -8.15 1.13
C TYR A 10 -4.34 -9.67 0.85
N GLU A 11 -5.28 -10.52 1.23
CA GLU A 11 -5.16 -11.96 0.91
C GLU A 11 -5.58 -12.26 -0.54
N LYS A 12 -4.61 -12.57 -1.41
CA LYS A 12 -4.83 -13.37 -2.63
C LYS A 12 -4.57 -14.84 -2.27
N ARG A 13 -5.59 -15.69 -2.37
CA ARG A 13 -5.44 -17.14 -2.19
C ARG A 13 -4.71 -17.75 -3.39
N TYR A 14 -3.47 -18.18 -3.18
CA TYR A 14 -2.90 -19.29 -3.95
C TYR A 14 -3.32 -20.59 -3.25
N HIS A 15 -3.89 -21.52 -4.00
CA HIS A 15 -4.22 -22.84 -3.48
C HIS A 15 -2.93 -23.55 -3.05
N THR A 16 -2.80 -23.90 -1.76
CA THR A 16 -1.84 -24.92 -1.32
C THR A 16 -2.39 -25.70 -0.14
N ILE A 17 -2.62 -26.99 -0.42
CA ILE A 17 -2.34 -28.21 0.35
C ILE A 17 -1.83 -27.94 1.78
N PHE A 18 -2.42 -28.64 2.77
CA PHE A 18 -2.17 -28.64 4.22
C PHE A 18 -3.11 -27.76 5.06
N GLY A 19 -4.20 -28.38 5.54
CA GLY A 19 -5.09 -27.81 6.54
C GLY A 19 -4.50 -27.85 7.95
N THR A 20 -4.51 -26.71 8.64
CA THR A 20 -4.21 -26.60 10.08
C THR A 20 -5.46 -26.20 10.86
N LYS A 21 -5.91 -27.05 11.79
CA LYS A 21 -6.95 -26.74 12.78
C LYS A 21 -6.34 -25.97 13.95
N PHE A 22 -6.89 -24.80 14.30
CA PHE A 22 -6.58 -24.10 15.55
C PHE A 22 -7.36 -24.73 16.71
N LYS A 23 -6.69 -25.09 17.81
CA LYS A 23 -7.32 -25.52 19.07
C LYS A 23 -7.13 -24.41 20.11
N GLN A 24 -8.24 -23.78 20.51
CA GLN A 24 -8.27 -22.79 21.59
C GLN A 24 -8.32 -23.53 22.94
N GLN A 25 -7.33 -23.33 23.82
CA GLN A 25 -7.40 -23.84 25.20
C GLN A 25 -8.34 -22.97 26.04
N LYS A 26 -9.14 -23.64 26.88
CA LYS A 26 -10.33 -23.12 27.58
C LYS A 26 -10.00 -22.09 28.67
N LYS A 27 -10.96 -21.17 28.87
CA LYS A 27 -11.17 -20.20 29.97
C LYS A 27 -10.23 -18.98 30.05
N VAL A 28 -10.37 -18.06 29.07
CA VAL A 28 -10.05 -16.63 29.21
C VAL A 28 -11.15 -15.86 28.46
N PRO A 29 -11.70 -14.73 28.96
CA PRO A 29 -12.74 -13.97 28.27
C PRO A 29 -12.31 -13.65 26.83
N LYS A 30 -13.27 -13.67 25.89
CA LYS A 30 -13.07 -13.56 24.45
C LYS A 30 -12.22 -12.32 24.08
N PHE A 31 -10.91 -12.49 23.98
CA PHE A 31 -10.03 -11.53 23.31
C PHE A 31 -9.98 -11.89 21.83
N ILE A 32 -10.63 -11.09 21.00
CA ILE A 32 -10.54 -11.21 19.54
C ILE A 32 -9.19 -10.61 19.13
N ILE A 33 -8.35 -11.47 18.57
CA ILE A 33 -7.00 -11.16 18.12
C ILE A 33 -7.09 -10.58 16.71
N THR A 34 -6.77 -9.29 16.53
CA THR A 34 -6.62 -8.67 15.20
C THR A 34 -5.16 -8.84 14.75
N ILE A 35 -4.91 -9.72 13.78
CA ILE A 35 -3.57 -9.91 13.16
C ILE A 35 -3.67 -9.61 11.67
N THR A 36 -2.81 -8.71 11.19
CA THR A 36 -2.47 -8.55 9.78
C THR A 36 -1.47 -9.63 9.37
N ILE A 37 -1.84 -10.56 8.48
CA ILE A 37 -1.06 -11.79 8.21
C ILE A 37 -0.10 -11.70 7.01
N ILE A 38 -0.14 -10.68 6.16
CA ILE A 38 0.63 -10.75 4.90
C ILE A 38 2.08 -10.34 5.00
N ASN A 39 2.43 -9.45 5.93
CA ASN A 39 3.84 -9.33 6.26
C ASN A 39 4.33 -10.54 7.04
N LEU A 40 3.47 -11.33 7.68
CA LEU A 40 3.93 -12.42 8.51
C LEU A 40 4.68 -13.47 7.68
N PHE A 41 4.25 -13.84 6.47
CA PHE A 41 4.95 -14.92 5.72
C PHE A 41 6.35 -14.54 5.21
N LEU A 42 6.57 -13.31 4.72
CA LEU A 42 7.94 -12.87 4.39
C LEU A 42 8.71 -12.51 5.66
N TYR A 43 8.11 -11.79 6.62
CA TYR A 43 8.77 -11.35 7.86
C TYR A 43 9.09 -12.52 8.82
N ILE A 44 8.38 -13.65 8.72
CA ILE A 44 8.63 -14.90 9.44
C ILE A 44 9.96 -15.54 9.00
N CYS A 45 10.36 -15.42 7.74
CA CYS A 45 11.69 -15.85 7.33
C CYS A 45 12.79 -14.84 7.70
N LEU A 46 12.42 -13.61 8.08
CA LEU A 46 13.34 -12.46 8.18
C LEU A 46 13.63 -11.96 9.61
N LEU A 47 12.81 -12.32 10.60
CA LEU A 47 13.01 -11.96 12.01
C LEU A 47 13.82 -13.03 12.75
N MET A 48 15.12 -13.05 12.55
CA MET A 48 16.03 -13.88 13.33
C MET A 48 16.83 -13.01 14.29
N LYS A 49 16.36 -12.92 15.54
CA LYS A 49 17.17 -12.42 16.66
C LYS A 49 17.38 -13.55 17.67
N THR A 50 18.64 -14.00 17.73
CA THR A 50 19.31 -14.64 18.86
C THR A 50 18.49 -15.60 19.73
N ASN A 51 18.51 -16.89 19.39
CA ASN A 51 18.83 -17.90 20.39
C ASN A 51 19.41 -19.15 19.70
N LYS A 52 20.67 -19.46 19.98
CA LYS A 52 21.32 -20.70 19.54
C LYS A 52 20.53 -21.88 20.12
N SER A 53 20.34 -22.93 19.33
CA SER A 53 19.63 -24.18 19.66
C SER A 53 18.10 -24.20 19.47
N LYS A 54 17.66 -24.28 18.20
CA LYS A 54 16.68 -25.29 17.70
C LYS A 54 16.31 -24.96 16.25
N ARG A 55 16.25 -25.97 15.36
CA ARG A 55 15.65 -25.85 14.02
C ARG A 55 14.21 -25.33 14.20
N GLN A 56 13.94 -24.09 13.81
CA GLN A 56 12.62 -23.49 13.97
C GLN A 56 12.02 -23.18 12.61
N LYS A 57 11.05 -23.99 12.20
CA LYS A 57 9.86 -23.44 11.54
C LYS A 57 9.27 -22.45 12.54
N LEU A 58 8.83 -21.29 12.08
CA LEU A 58 8.03 -20.39 12.90
C LEU A 58 6.60 -20.96 12.95
N TRP A 59 6.41 -21.98 13.79
CA TRP A 59 5.10 -22.58 14.05
C TRP A 59 4.25 -21.69 14.98
N GLN A 60 4.88 -20.72 15.66
CA GLN A 60 4.24 -19.88 16.67
C GLN A 60 4.88 -18.50 16.72
N VAL A 61 4.08 -17.45 16.50
CA VAL A 61 4.47 -16.05 16.71
C VAL A 61 3.86 -15.58 18.03
N THR A 62 4.64 -14.90 18.85
CA THR A 62 4.14 -14.22 20.07
C THR A 62 4.24 -12.72 19.87
N LEU A 63 3.11 -12.04 20.00
CA LEU A 63 3.01 -10.58 19.87
C LEU A 63 2.81 -9.96 21.26
N ASN A 64 3.54 -8.89 21.54
CA ASN A 64 3.33 -8.12 22.76
C ASN A 64 2.10 -7.21 22.58
N LEU A 65 1.13 -7.32 23.49
CA LEU A 65 -0.10 -6.54 23.44
C LEU A 65 0.05 -5.26 24.26
N GLN A 66 -0.60 -4.19 23.81
CA GLN A 66 -0.77 -2.99 24.63
C GLN A 66 -2.10 -3.07 25.39
N PRO A 67 -2.20 -2.45 26.59
CA PRO A 67 -3.48 -2.23 27.25
C PRO A 67 -4.46 -1.54 26.31
N MET A 68 -5.73 -1.86 26.42
CA MET A 68 -6.78 -1.26 25.60
C MET A 68 -6.92 0.24 25.92
N PHE A 69 -7.09 1.06 24.89
CA PHE A 69 -7.26 2.51 24.99
C PHE A 69 -8.27 2.98 23.94
N LYS A 70 -8.68 4.26 24.04
CA LYS A 70 -9.51 4.90 23.02
C LYS A 70 -8.71 5.84 22.16
N ARG A 71 -9.18 6.08 20.95
CA ARG A 71 -8.66 7.12 20.05
C ARG A 71 -9.69 8.21 19.85
N SER A 72 -9.24 9.38 19.45
CA SER A 72 -10.04 10.50 19.01
C SER A 72 -9.65 10.86 17.58
N ILE A 73 -10.57 10.70 16.63
CA ILE A 73 -10.28 10.87 15.19
C ILE A 73 -11.03 12.06 14.63
N THR A 74 -10.30 12.93 13.91
CA THR A 74 -10.84 14.04 13.12
C THR A 74 -10.15 14.07 11.75
N TYR A 75 -10.92 14.18 10.67
CA TYR A 75 -10.37 14.44 9.34
C TYR A 75 -10.40 15.93 9.02
N LEU A 76 -9.27 16.48 8.56
CA LEU A 76 -9.12 17.88 8.16
C LEU A 76 -8.67 17.95 6.70
N SER A 77 -9.55 18.45 5.82
CA SER A 77 -9.22 18.68 4.41
C SER A 77 -8.56 20.04 4.23
N LYS A 78 -7.43 20.10 3.52
CA LYS A 78 -6.68 21.31 3.19
C LYS A 78 -6.13 21.25 1.76
N SER A 79 -5.64 22.38 1.27
CA SER A 79 -4.76 22.40 0.09
C SER A 79 -3.50 21.59 0.38
N ASP A 80 -2.90 20.99 -0.66
CA ASP A 80 -1.62 20.30 -0.57
C ASP A 80 -0.39 21.20 -0.83
N SER A 81 -0.59 22.52 -1.01
CA SER A 81 0.48 23.48 -1.30
C SER A 81 1.60 23.50 -0.26
N ASP A 82 1.29 23.27 1.02
CA ASP A 82 2.26 23.18 2.11
C ASP A 82 2.54 21.73 2.58
N LEU A 83 2.03 20.72 1.86
CA LEU A 83 2.10 19.31 2.27
C LEU A 83 3.53 18.86 2.58
N GLY A 84 4.49 19.24 1.72
CA GLY A 84 5.90 18.89 1.90
C GLY A 84 6.49 19.39 3.23
N ASP A 85 6.02 20.53 3.76
CA ASP A 85 6.44 21.06 5.05
C ASP A 85 5.65 20.46 6.22
N GLN A 86 4.34 20.25 6.03
CA GLN A 86 3.46 19.70 7.06
C GLN A 86 3.79 18.26 7.40
N VAL A 87 4.17 17.45 6.41
CA VAL A 87 4.46 16.02 6.64
C VAL A 87 5.63 15.79 7.59
N LEU A 88 6.54 16.75 7.72
CA LEU A 88 7.68 16.62 8.64
C LEU A 88 7.29 16.79 10.11
N LYS A 89 6.16 17.45 10.36
CA LYS A 89 5.67 17.82 11.70
C LYS A 89 4.47 16.98 12.11
N PHE A 90 3.55 16.73 11.19
CA PHE A 90 2.25 16.12 11.48
C PHE A 90 2.36 14.75 12.16
N GLY A 91 3.25 13.87 11.67
CA GLY A 91 3.49 12.56 12.29
C GLY A 91 4.12 12.60 13.69
N LYS A 92 4.67 13.75 14.11
CA LYS A 92 5.17 13.97 15.48
C LYS A 92 4.11 14.57 16.39
N GLN A 93 3.10 15.21 15.81
CA GLN A 93 2.01 15.86 16.53
C GLN A 93 0.93 14.87 16.94
N HIS A 94 0.69 13.83 16.12
CA HIS A 94 -0.37 12.85 16.37
C HIS A 94 0.15 11.42 16.33
N GLU A 95 -0.19 10.62 17.35
CA GLU A 95 0.37 9.26 17.53
C GLU A 95 0.04 8.32 16.36
N PHE A 96 -1.14 8.48 15.76
CA PHE A 96 -1.62 7.64 14.66
C PHE A 96 -1.92 8.43 13.39
N ALA A 97 -1.20 9.54 13.18
CA ALA A 97 -1.30 10.37 12.00
C ALA A 97 -1.28 9.56 10.70
N ASP A 98 -2.24 9.82 9.82
CA ASP A 98 -2.16 9.48 8.41
C ASP A 98 -2.63 10.68 7.55
N ILE A 99 -2.17 10.72 6.29
CA ILE A 99 -2.57 11.74 5.33
C ILE A 99 -3.02 11.01 4.06
N ILE A 100 -4.17 11.39 3.53
CA ILE A 100 -4.60 10.98 2.19
C ILE A 100 -4.35 12.16 1.25
N TRP A 101 -3.48 11.95 0.27
CA TRP A 101 -3.10 12.97 -0.69
C TRP A 101 -3.79 12.73 -2.03
N TYR A 102 -4.45 13.77 -2.55
CA TYR A 102 -5.12 13.82 -3.85
C TYR A 102 -4.42 14.92 -4.69
N PRO A 103 -3.30 14.59 -5.36
CA PRO A 103 -2.45 15.58 -6.01
C PRO A 103 -3.12 16.29 -7.19
N SER A 104 -3.86 15.58 -8.06
CA SER A 104 -4.60 16.15 -9.19
C SER A 104 -5.77 17.04 -8.75
N GLN A 105 -6.19 16.92 -7.48
CA GLN A 105 -7.15 17.81 -6.84
C GLN A 105 -6.51 18.92 -5.98
N HIS A 106 -5.18 18.99 -5.92
CA HIS A 106 -4.42 19.90 -5.04
C HIS A 106 -4.88 19.87 -3.58
N LYS A 107 -5.18 18.67 -3.07
CA LYS A 107 -5.86 18.46 -1.79
C LYS A 107 -5.15 17.39 -0.95
N ALA A 108 -5.02 17.65 0.34
CA ALA A 108 -4.59 16.68 1.34
C ALA A 108 -5.59 16.61 2.49
N VAL A 109 -5.91 15.39 2.92
CA VAL A 109 -6.81 15.12 4.03
C VAL A 109 -6.00 14.53 5.17
N TYR A 110 -5.89 15.29 6.24
CA TYR A 110 -5.11 14.95 7.43
C TYR A 110 -6.01 14.24 8.44
N ARG A 111 -5.63 13.04 8.86
CA ARG A 111 -6.29 12.34 9.96
C ARG A 111 -5.59 12.66 11.27
N VAL A 112 -6.18 13.59 12.00
CA VAL A 112 -5.80 13.88 13.38
C VAL A 112 -6.29 12.72 14.24
N ASP A 113 -5.38 11.93 14.76
CA ASP A 113 -5.69 10.67 15.43
C ASP A 113 -4.78 10.43 16.62
N ASP A 114 -5.36 10.62 17.81
CA ASP A 114 -4.63 10.61 19.06
C ASP A 114 -5.21 9.62 20.06
N ARG A 115 -4.28 9.01 20.81
CA ARG A 115 -4.61 8.23 22.00
C ARG A 115 -5.22 9.12 23.07
N ILE A 116 -6.30 8.64 23.66
CA ILE A 116 -6.99 9.27 24.79
C ILE A 116 -7.32 8.23 25.87
N SER A 117 -7.75 8.71 27.04
CA SER A 117 -8.14 7.86 28.16
C SER A 117 -9.26 6.89 27.77
N SER A 118 -9.18 5.65 28.27
CA SER A 118 -10.26 4.66 28.10
C SER A 118 -11.58 5.10 28.74
N ASN A 119 -11.52 6.02 29.72
CA ASN A 119 -12.69 6.53 30.45
C ASN A 119 -13.46 7.60 29.66
N THR A 120 -12.87 8.15 28.59
CA THR A 120 -13.56 9.15 27.77
C THR A 120 -14.77 8.53 27.08
N SER A 121 -15.92 9.21 27.11
CA SER A 121 -17.16 8.72 26.47
C SER A 121 -17.01 8.63 24.95
N GLY A 122 -17.67 7.65 24.34
CA GLY A 122 -17.65 7.41 22.90
C GLY A 122 -17.57 5.91 22.55
N ASN A 123 -18.31 5.51 21.51
CA ASN A 123 -18.39 4.13 21.03
C ASN A 123 -18.18 4.05 19.51
N GLY A 124 -17.27 4.88 19.02
CA GLY A 124 -17.01 5.01 17.60
C GLY A 124 -16.60 3.71 16.94
N LEU A 125 -16.90 3.61 15.65
CA LEU A 125 -16.52 2.52 14.76
C LEU A 125 -15.95 3.11 13.48
N TYR A 126 -14.88 2.53 12.99
CA TYR A 126 -14.39 2.79 11.65
C TYR A 126 -14.69 1.58 10.77
N ASP A 127 -15.68 1.72 9.89
CA ASP A 127 -15.98 0.70 8.89
C ASP A 127 -15.69 1.32 7.52
N PHE A 128 -14.44 1.24 7.06
CA PHE A 128 -13.98 1.99 5.87
C PHE A 128 -14.77 1.56 4.65
N LEU A 129 -15.35 2.53 3.95
CA LEU A 129 -16.29 2.30 2.84
C LEU A 129 -15.73 1.35 1.76
N PRO A 130 -14.51 1.54 1.23
CA PRO A 130 -13.92 0.61 0.25
C PRO A 130 -13.68 -0.82 0.75
N PHE A 131 -13.71 -1.05 2.06
CA PHE A 131 -13.53 -2.38 2.67
C PHE A 131 -14.83 -2.97 3.23
N ARG A 132 -15.98 -2.48 2.77
CA ARG A 132 -17.28 -3.08 3.00
C ARG A 132 -17.63 -4.06 1.89
N ALA A 133 -18.44 -5.06 2.23
CA ALA A 133 -19.04 -5.91 1.21
C ALA A 133 -20.00 -5.06 0.35
N THR A 134 -19.83 -5.12 -0.96
CA THR A 134 -20.58 -4.31 -1.92
C THR A 134 -21.35 -5.24 -2.86
N PRO A 135 -22.55 -4.86 -3.34
CA PRO A 135 -23.26 -5.65 -4.34
C PRO A 135 -22.38 -5.96 -5.56
N SER A 136 -22.28 -7.23 -5.93
CA SER A 136 -21.41 -7.69 -7.03
C SER A 136 -21.76 -7.03 -8.37
N VAL A 137 -23.03 -6.66 -8.59
CA VAL A 137 -23.47 -5.89 -9.77
C VAL A 137 -22.86 -4.48 -9.77
N ALA A 138 -22.85 -3.79 -8.63
CA ALA A 138 -22.24 -2.46 -8.52
C ALA A 138 -20.73 -2.53 -8.75
N LEU A 139 -20.06 -3.55 -8.20
CA LEU A 139 -18.63 -3.79 -8.44
C LEU A 139 -18.32 -4.05 -9.93
N ALA A 140 -19.20 -4.78 -10.63
CA ALA A 140 -19.07 -5.00 -12.07
C ALA A 140 -19.25 -3.70 -12.89
N VAL A 141 -20.13 -2.81 -12.46
CA VAL A 141 -20.30 -1.48 -13.07
C VAL A 141 -19.05 -0.63 -12.85
N ILE A 142 -18.51 -0.60 -11.62
CA ILE A 142 -17.25 0.11 -11.31
C ILE A 142 -16.11 -0.42 -12.20
N ARG A 143 -15.95 -1.75 -12.28
CA ARG A 143 -14.94 -2.37 -13.15
C ARG A 143 -15.12 -1.99 -14.63
N THR A 144 -16.36 -1.81 -15.08
CA THR A 144 -16.65 -1.40 -16.46
C THR A 144 -16.38 0.09 -16.69
N ALA A 145 -16.58 0.94 -15.68
CA ALA A 145 -16.27 2.36 -15.75
C ALA A 145 -14.77 2.63 -15.94
N GLU A 146 -13.91 1.73 -15.45
CA GLU A 146 -12.46 1.77 -15.69
C GLU A 146 -12.07 1.63 -17.19
N ASN A 147 -13.01 1.35 -18.10
CA ASN A 147 -12.80 1.48 -19.55
C ASN A 147 -12.41 2.91 -20.00
N GLN A 148 -12.47 3.91 -19.11
CA GLN A 148 -11.82 5.21 -19.32
C GLN A 148 -10.33 5.07 -19.67
N GLU A 149 -9.66 4.04 -19.14
CA GLU A 149 -8.27 3.71 -19.49
C GLU A 149 -8.09 3.43 -20.99
N SER A 150 -8.95 2.59 -21.56
CA SER A 150 -8.85 2.21 -22.97
C SER A 150 -9.35 3.30 -23.92
N LYS A 151 -10.25 4.17 -23.45
CA LYS A 151 -10.75 5.34 -24.20
C LYS A 151 -9.85 6.57 -24.09
N SER A 152 -8.78 6.51 -23.30
CA SER A 152 -7.94 7.66 -22.97
C SER A 152 -8.74 8.86 -22.41
N ASP A 153 -9.79 8.58 -21.65
CA ASP A 153 -10.71 9.59 -21.10
C ASP A 153 -10.23 10.10 -19.74
N ALA A 154 -9.25 11.00 -19.76
CA ALA A 154 -8.69 11.61 -18.56
C ALA A 154 -9.73 12.46 -17.80
N ASP A 155 -10.62 13.16 -18.51
CA ASP A 155 -11.65 14.02 -17.92
C ASP A 155 -12.71 13.23 -17.16
N GLY A 156 -13.20 12.14 -17.75
CA GLY A 156 -14.11 11.22 -17.08
C GLY A 156 -13.46 10.61 -15.83
N LYS A 157 -12.18 10.25 -15.92
CA LYS A 157 -11.43 9.69 -14.77
C LYS A 157 -11.28 10.69 -13.64
N CYS A 158 -10.95 11.94 -13.94
CA CYS A 158 -10.86 13.00 -12.94
C CYS A 158 -12.23 13.37 -12.34
N SER A 159 -13.29 13.36 -13.15
CA SER A 159 -14.65 13.55 -12.65
C SER A 159 -15.05 12.44 -11.67
N GLY A 160 -14.75 11.19 -12.02
CA GLY A 160 -14.95 10.03 -11.14
C GLY A 160 -14.13 10.11 -9.84
N ALA A 161 -12.85 10.47 -9.94
CA ALA A 161 -11.97 10.66 -8.78
C ALA A 161 -12.50 11.72 -7.80
N LYS A 162 -12.97 12.87 -8.31
CA LYS A 162 -13.59 13.92 -7.50
C LYS A 162 -14.88 13.44 -6.85
N LEU A 163 -15.71 12.67 -7.55
CA LEU A 163 -16.93 12.08 -7.00
C LEU A 163 -16.62 11.12 -5.86
N VAL A 164 -15.67 10.19 -6.06
CA VAL A 164 -15.21 9.25 -5.01
C VAL A 164 -14.69 10.01 -3.81
N THR A 165 -13.78 10.98 -4.02
CA THR A 165 -13.19 11.78 -2.95
C THR A 165 -14.26 12.54 -2.15
N SER A 166 -15.23 13.15 -2.84
CA SER A 166 -16.30 13.94 -2.20
C SER A 166 -17.28 13.05 -1.44
N GLY A 167 -17.60 11.86 -1.98
CA GLY A 167 -18.43 10.87 -1.30
C GLY A 167 -17.77 10.36 -0.02
N LEU A 168 -16.50 9.93 -0.12
CA LEU A 168 -15.72 9.48 1.04
C LEU A 168 -15.62 10.55 2.13
N LEU A 169 -15.41 11.82 1.76
CA LEU A 169 -15.40 12.92 2.73
C LEU A 169 -16.77 13.15 3.39
N SER A 170 -17.84 13.13 2.60
CA SER A 170 -19.22 13.34 3.08
C SER A 170 -19.65 12.25 4.05
N ASP A 171 -19.25 11.01 3.78
CA ASP A 171 -19.56 9.84 4.62
C ASP A 171 -18.50 9.59 5.72
N ALA A 172 -17.63 10.57 6.00
CA ALA A 172 -16.58 10.49 7.02
C ALA A 172 -15.67 9.25 6.88
N TYR A 173 -15.41 8.83 5.65
CA TYR A 173 -14.71 7.59 5.27
C TYR A 173 -15.31 6.33 5.89
N GLY A 174 -16.55 6.37 6.40
CA GLY A 174 -17.20 5.29 7.10
C GLY A 174 -17.02 5.28 8.62
N LEU A 175 -16.56 6.39 9.22
CA LEU A 175 -16.60 6.59 10.66
C LEU A 175 -18.03 6.80 11.16
N THR A 176 -18.34 6.27 12.34
CA THR A 176 -19.60 6.53 13.05
C THR A 176 -19.33 6.76 14.53
N ASN A 177 -20.12 7.60 15.21
CA ASN A 177 -19.89 7.97 16.62
C ASN A 177 -20.37 6.89 17.60
N ASN A 178 -21.33 6.06 17.19
CA ASN A 178 -21.96 5.03 18.01
C ASN A 178 -21.95 3.62 17.36
N GLY A 179 -21.32 3.47 16.19
CA GLY A 179 -21.36 2.23 15.41
C GLY A 179 -22.45 2.18 14.34
N ILE A 180 -23.29 3.21 14.23
CA ILE A 180 -24.45 3.24 13.31
C ILE A 180 -24.44 4.50 12.45
N ILE A 181 -24.29 5.68 13.08
CA ILE A 181 -24.39 6.97 12.38
C ILE A 181 -23.20 7.89 12.73
N PHE A 182 -22.78 8.66 11.74
CA PHE A 182 -21.84 9.77 11.92
C PHE A 182 -22.60 11.02 12.36
N THR A 183 -22.23 11.58 13.50
CA THR A 183 -22.83 12.82 14.03
C THR A 183 -21.82 13.98 14.09
N GLY A 184 -20.55 13.73 13.77
CA GLY A 184 -19.51 14.76 13.74
C GLY A 184 -18.20 14.30 14.36
N TYR A 185 -17.17 15.13 14.17
CA TYR A 185 -15.86 14.94 14.79
C TYR A 185 -15.76 15.63 16.17
N PRO A 186 -14.90 15.15 17.08
CA PRO A 186 -14.09 13.94 16.93
C PRO A 186 -14.90 12.66 17.13
N VAL A 187 -14.52 11.60 16.41
CA VAL A 187 -15.06 10.26 16.64
C VAL A 187 -14.20 9.54 17.67
N ILE A 188 -14.80 9.27 18.83
CA ILE A 188 -14.13 8.64 19.96
C ILE A 188 -14.58 7.19 20.10
N GLY A 189 -13.63 6.26 20.16
CA GLY A 189 -13.92 4.83 20.26
C GLY A 189 -12.68 4.02 20.65
N TYR A 190 -12.89 2.75 21.00
CA TYR A 190 -11.77 1.86 21.35
C TYR A 190 -10.86 1.61 20.15
N GLN A 191 -9.55 1.51 20.39
CA GLN A 191 -8.52 1.29 19.35
C GLN A 191 -8.90 0.16 18.40
N ASN A 192 -9.37 -0.98 18.90
CA ASN A 192 -9.73 -2.13 18.06
C ASN A 192 -10.90 -1.84 17.11
N ARG A 193 -11.83 -0.96 17.49
CA ARG A 193 -12.97 -0.55 16.66
C ARG A 193 -12.61 0.54 15.65
N LEU A 194 -11.59 1.34 15.95
CA LEU A 194 -11.15 2.44 15.09
C LEU A 194 -9.93 2.07 14.23
N GLN A 195 -9.28 0.94 14.51
CA GLN A 195 -8.16 0.39 13.74
C GLN A 195 -8.58 -0.71 12.77
N ALA A 196 -9.58 -1.52 13.11
CA ALA A 196 -10.17 -2.42 12.14
C ALA A 196 -10.87 -1.57 11.07
N SER A 197 -10.63 -1.86 9.80
CA SER A 197 -11.02 -0.95 8.71
C SER A 197 -12.12 -1.50 7.85
N GLY A 198 -12.77 -2.62 8.13
CA GLY A 198 -13.84 -3.05 7.24
C GLY A 198 -14.50 -4.35 7.61
N THR A 199 -15.76 -4.45 7.22
CA THR A 199 -16.64 -5.59 7.44
C THR A 199 -16.73 -6.55 6.25
N CYS A 200 -15.92 -6.35 5.19
CA CYS A 200 -16.10 -7.19 3.99
C CYS A 200 -15.94 -8.69 4.23
N LEU A 201 -15.00 -9.10 5.10
CA LEU A 201 -14.81 -10.52 5.42
C LEU A 201 -15.93 -11.09 6.32
N ASP A 202 -16.78 -10.22 6.86
CA ASP A 202 -17.96 -10.59 7.63
C ASP A 202 -19.21 -10.74 6.72
N SER A 203 -19.04 -10.67 5.39
CA SER A 203 -20.16 -10.77 4.45
C SER A 203 -20.90 -12.11 4.57
N PRO A 204 -22.25 -12.13 4.45
CA PRO A 204 -23.01 -13.36 4.42
C PRO A 204 -22.56 -14.29 3.28
N GLN A 205 -22.72 -15.60 3.47
CA GLN A 205 -22.57 -16.57 2.37
C GLN A 205 -23.82 -16.55 1.47
N ASP A 206 -24.02 -15.44 0.78
CA ASP A 206 -25.21 -15.11 -0.02
C ASP A 206 -25.08 -15.51 -1.50
N SER A 207 -24.28 -16.52 -1.80
CA SER A 207 -23.91 -16.89 -3.18
C SER A 207 -23.23 -15.77 -3.99
N ARG A 208 -22.54 -14.84 -3.32
CA ARG A 208 -21.81 -13.70 -3.91
C ARG A 208 -22.74 -12.62 -4.45
N ILE A 209 -23.91 -12.44 -3.85
CA ILE A 209 -24.75 -11.25 -4.10
C ILE A 209 -23.97 -10.01 -3.64
N THR A 210 -23.30 -10.11 -2.49
CA THR A 210 -22.30 -9.15 -2.02
C THR A 210 -20.90 -9.77 -2.02
N ALA A 211 -19.87 -8.95 -2.22
CA ALA A 211 -18.48 -9.40 -2.23
C ALA A 211 -17.51 -8.27 -1.87
N CYS A 212 -16.26 -8.64 -1.59
CA CYS A 212 -15.16 -7.66 -1.56
C CYS A 212 -14.84 -7.20 -2.97
N ALA A 213 -14.46 -5.93 -3.11
CA ALA A 213 -14.16 -5.32 -4.40
C ALA A 213 -13.13 -6.13 -5.21
N TRP A 214 -12.17 -6.75 -4.52
CA TRP A 214 -11.09 -7.57 -5.11
C TRP A 214 -11.37 -9.08 -5.16
N ASP A 215 -12.59 -9.55 -4.90
CA ASP A 215 -12.90 -10.99 -4.98
C ASP A 215 -12.73 -11.49 -6.42
N PRO A 216 -11.81 -12.45 -6.68
CA PRO A 216 -11.47 -12.86 -8.05
C PRO A 216 -12.59 -13.65 -8.76
N ARG A 217 -13.64 -14.04 -8.02
CA ARG A 217 -14.75 -14.85 -8.53
C ARG A 217 -15.86 -14.00 -9.15
N ILE A 218 -15.79 -12.68 -8.99
CA ILE A 218 -16.70 -11.72 -9.61
C ILE A 218 -15.92 -10.80 -10.56
N LYS A 219 -16.65 -9.99 -11.34
CA LYS A 219 -16.04 -8.96 -12.20
C LYS A 219 -15.74 -7.68 -11.39
N GLY A 220 -15.03 -7.81 -10.28
CA GLY A 220 -14.68 -6.70 -9.41
C GLY A 220 -13.42 -5.95 -9.85
N GLU A 221 -12.92 -5.11 -8.94
CA GLU A 221 -11.70 -4.34 -9.11
C GLU A 221 -10.48 -5.27 -9.27
N PHE A 222 -9.56 -4.85 -10.14
CA PHE A 222 -8.30 -5.54 -10.35
C PHE A 222 -7.20 -4.50 -10.55
N PHE A 223 -6.29 -4.43 -9.59
CA PHE A 223 -5.35 -3.33 -9.44
C PHE A 223 -3.96 -3.83 -9.04
N HIS A 224 -2.99 -2.93 -9.21
CA HIS A 224 -1.73 -2.98 -8.49
C HIS A 224 -1.79 -2.05 -7.28
N GLN A 225 -0.90 -2.34 -6.34
CA GLN A 225 -0.59 -1.44 -5.25
C GLN A 225 0.91 -1.36 -5.15
N THR A 226 1.41 -0.12 -5.17
CA THR A 226 2.82 0.19 -5.03
C THR A 226 3.01 0.93 -3.71
N THR A 227 4.02 0.55 -2.94
CA THR A 227 4.31 1.22 -1.68
C THR A 227 5.81 1.30 -1.42
N PHE A 228 6.30 2.49 -1.11
CA PHE A 228 7.70 2.69 -0.73
C PHE A 228 7.79 3.60 0.49
N SER A 229 8.87 3.44 1.25
CA SER A 229 9.17 4.22 2.44
C SER A 229 10.24 5.25 2.12
N ILE A 230 9.92 6.53 2.28
CA ILE A 230 10.87 7.64 2.09
C ILE A 230 11.26 8.20 3.46
N SER A 231 12.56 8.40 3.68
CA SER A 231 13.06 9.05 4.90
C SER A 231 12.40 10.41 5.09
N LEU A 232 12.00 10.74 6.33
CA LEU A 232 11.46 12.06 6.64
C LEU A 232 12.39 13.20 6.19
N SER A 233 13.71 12.99 6.21
CA SER A 233 14.69 14.02 5.80
C SER A 233 14.59 14.46 4.34
N VAL A 234 14.01 13.62 3.45
CA VAL A 234 13.89 13.91 2.00
C VAL A 234 12.45 13.88 1.49
N ALA A 235 11.48 13.58 2.35
CA ALA A 235 10.07 13.46 1.99
C ALA A 235 9.51 14.75 1.36
N LYS A 236 9.91 15.92 1.87
CA LYS A 236 9.52 17.23 1.30
C LYS A 236 9.90 17.33 -0.17
N SER A 237 11.16 17.05 -0.50
CA SER A 237 11.67 17.17 -1.87
C SER A 237 10.99 16.17 -2.81
N PHE A 238 10.74 14.94 -2.34
CA PHE A 238 9.98 13.96 -3.11
C PHE A 238 8.57 14.46 -3.45
N ILE A 239 7.83 14.97 -2.46
CA ILE A 239 6.48 15.51 -2.67
C ILE A 239 6.51 16.65 -3.69
N GLN A 240 7.49 17.55 -3.60
CA GLN A 240 7.65 18.65 -4.55
C GLN A 240 7.91 18.18 -5.99
N ASP A 241 8.69 17.11 -6.18
CA ASP A 241 8.89 16.56 -7.52
C ASP A 241 7.65 15.86 -8.08
N VAL A 242 6.86 15.21 -7.23
CA VAL A 242 5.55 14.67 -7.62
C VAL A 242 4.57 15.81 -7.94
N GLN A 243 4.58 16.91 -7.19
CA GLN A 243 3.79 18.11 -7.51
C GLN A 243 4.16 18.70 -8.87
N LYS A 244 5.45 18.77 -9.22
CA LYS A 244 5.89 19.19 -10.57
C LYS A 244 5.37 18.27 -11.68
N LEU A 245 5.29 16.96 -11.44
CA LEU A 245 4.68 16.04 -12.41
C LEU A 245 3.20 16.36 -12.64
N VAL A 246 2.48 16.71 -11.57
CA VAL A 246 1.08 17.14 -11.65
C VAL A 246 0.96 18.50 -12.34
N GLU A 247 1.87 19.45 -12.10
CA GLU A 247 1.87 20.73 -12.83
C GLU A 247 2.03 20.53 -14.35
N ILE A 248 2.88 19.58 -14.77
CA ILE A 248 3.08 19.24 -16.18
C ILE A 248 1.90 18.46 -16.75
N GLU A 249 1.32 17.55 -15.98
CA GLU A 249 0.20 16.69 -16.38
C GLU A 249 -0.89 16.67 -15.29
N PRO A 250 -1.79 17.67 -15.24
CA PRO A 250 -2.71 17.86 -14.11
C PRO A 250 -3.67 16.70 -13.86
N LYS A 251 -4.01 15.95 -14.90
CA LYS A 251 -4.96 14.83 -14.84
C LYS A 251 -4.29 13.48 -14.55
N SER A 252 -2.96 13.45 -14.43
CA SER A 252 -2.17 12.21 -14.37
C SER A 252 -2.50 11.29 -13.20
N LEU A 253 -2.85 11.84 -12.04
CA LEU A 253 -3.05 11.07 -10.82
C LEU A 253 -4.53 10.86 -10.46
N CYS A 254 -5.45 11.30 -11.31
CA CYS A 254 -6.88 10.97 -11.16
C CYS A 254 -7.14 9.45 -11.13
N GLY A 255 -6.29 8.66 -11.81
CA GLY A 255 -6.38 7.21 -11.75
C GLY A 255 -5.92 6.56 -10.45
N VAL A 256 -5.16 7.28 -9.62
CA VAL A 256 -4.84 6.88 -8.23
C VAL A 256 -5.93 7.40 -7.29
N GLU A 257 -6.42 8.62 -7.53
CA GLU A 257 -7.44 9.26 -6.70
C GLU A 257 -8.80 8.56 -6.72
N ILE A 258 -9.15 7.89 -7.82
CA ILE A 258 -10.35 7.04 -7.87
C ILE A 258 -10.27 5.86 -6.88
N TYR A 259 -9.06 5.43 -6.50
CA TYR A 259 -8.81 4.42 -5.46
C TYR A 259 -8.40 5.06 -4.12
N ASN A 260 -8.93 6.24 -3.80
CA ASN A 260 -8.67 6.97 -2.57
C ASN A 260 -7.25 7.55 -2.43
N GLY A 261 -6.62 7.92 -3.56
CA GLY A 261 -5.41 8.75 -3.54
C GLY A 261 -4.16 8.03 -3.04
N ILE A 262 -3.15 8.83 -2.66
CA ILE A 262 -1.91 8.35 -2.08
C ILE A 262 -2.04 8.38 -0.55
N LEU A 263 -2.03 7.22 0.09
CA LEU A 263 -2.06 7.09 1.54
C LEU A 263 -0.64 7.20 2.11
N MET A 264 -0.42 8.21 2.92
CA MET A 264 0.84 8.53 3.58
C MET A 264 0.78 8.13 5.06
N ARG A 265 1.66 7.22 5.49
CA ARG A 265 1.68 6.70 6.86
C ARG A 265 3.07 6.78 7.48
N TYR A 266 3.13 7.23 8.71
CA TYR A 266 4.40 7.35 9.43
C TYR A 266 4.86 6.00 9.96
N VAL A 267 6.15 5.74 9.79
CA VAL A 267 6.80 4.52 10.23
C VAL A 267 8.04 4.89 11.02
N THR A 268 8.13 4.40 12.25
CA THR A 268 9.29 4.62 13.12
C THR A 268 10.45 3.68 12.78
N ALA A 269 11.66 4.13 13.08
CA ALA A 269 12.88 3.36 12.87
C ALA A 269 12.85 2.00 13.61
N SER A 270 13.26 0.95 12.92
CA SER A 270 13.36 -0.43 13.40
C SER A 270 14.81 -0.91 13.41
N THR A 271 15.13 -1.78 14.37
CA THR A 271 16.43 -2.47 14.45
C THR A 271 16.44 -3.79 13.69
N ALA A 272 15.33 -4.16 13.03
CA ALA A 272 15.28 -5.36 12.20
C ALA A 272 16.21 -5.19 10.98
N TYR A 273 16.82 -6.27 10.51
CA TYR A 273 17.80 -6.19 9.42
C TYR A 273 17.20 -5.62 8.12
N LEU A 274 15.98 -6.04 7.79
CA LEU A 274 15.19 -5.50 6.67
C LEU A 274 14.12 -4.50 7.12
N GLY A 275 14.34 -3.87 8.29
CA GLY A 275 13.51 -2.78 8.80
C GLY A 275 13.96 -1.42 8.29
N LYS A 276 13.07 -0.43 8.39
CA LYS A 276 13.39 0.99 8.12
C LYS A 276 14.39 1.47 9.18
N GLN A 277 15.54 1.99 8.78
CA GLN A 277 16.61 2.38 9.72
C GLN A 277 16.42 3.80 10.29
N VAL A 278 15.55 4.58 9.66
CA VAL A 278 15.19 5.95 10.06
C VAL A 278 13.67 6.06 10.05
N ASP A 279 13.17 7.10 10.70
CA ASP A 279 11.75 7.44 10.60
C ASP A 279 11.42 7.84 9.15
N ALA A 280 10.32 7.30 8.65
CA ALA A 280 9.95 7.36 7.25
C ALA A 280 8.45 7.56 7.08
N ILE A 281 8.05 7.91 5.86
CA ILE A 281 6.67 7.91 5.41
C ILE A 281 6.52 6.83 4.35
N ASP A 282 5.60 5.90 4.58
CA ASP A 282 5.12 4.97 3.57
C ASP A 282 4.14 5.73 2.67
N PHE A 283 4.43 5.80 1.36
CA PHE A 283 3.53 6.29 0.32
C PHE A 283 2.90 5.08 -0.35
N ASP A 284 1.61 4.89 -0.19
CA ASP A 284 0.85 3.74 -0.68
C ASP A 284 -0.20 4.22 -1.69
N PHE A 285 -0.12 3.76 -2.93
CA PHE A 285 -1.10 4.09 -3.95
C PHE A 285 -1.55 2.86 -4.73
N THR A 286 -2.86 2.78 -4.88
CA THR A 286 -3.56 1.73 -5.63
C THR A 286 -3.98 2.29 -6.96
N TYR A 287 -3.82 1.51 -8.02
CA TYR A 287 -4.14 1.94 -9.38
C TYR A 287 -4.53 0.76 -10.25
N TYR A 288 -5.35 1.06 -11.25
CA TYR A 288 -5.90 0.09 -12.17
C TYR A 288 -4.85 -0.87 -12.73
N ARG A 289 -5.24 -2.13 -12.93
CA ARG A 289 -4.45 -3.11 -13.68
C ARG A 289 -5.33 -3.78 -14.73
N SER A 290 -4.84 -3.81 -15.97
CA SER A 290 -5.46 -4.64 -17.00
C SER A 290 -5.28 -6.13 -16.70
N LYS A 291 -6.20 -6.96 -17.18
CA LYS A 291 -5.99 -8.42 -17.19
C LYS A 291 -4.99 -8.84 -18.27
N ASP A 292 -4.93 -8.08 -19.36
CA ASP A 292 -3.89 -8.20 -20.38
C ASP A 292 -2.66 -7.38 -19.95
N PRO A 293 -1.52 -8.02 -19.63
CA PRO A 293 -0.30 -7.33 -19.22
C PRO A 293 0.30 -6.45 -20.33
N MET A 294 -0.10 -6.65 -21.59
CA MET A 294 0.34 -5.86 -22.73
C MET A 294 -0.50 -4.60 -22.96
N THR A 295 -1.48 -4.30 -22.10
CA THR A 295 -2.33 -3.12 -22.21
C THR A 295 -1.80 -1.97 -21.35
N PRO A 296 -1.33 -0.87 -21.95
CA PRO A 296 -0.91 0.32 -21.22
C PRO A 296 -2.05 0.95 -20.43
N ARG A 297 -1.70 1.73 -19.41
CA ARG A 297 -2.65 2.52 -18.62
C ARG A 297 -2.56 3.98 -19.03
N LEU A 298 -3.65 4.72 -18.83
CA LEU A 298 -3.64 6.16 -19.04
C LEU A 298 -2.66 6.80 -18.04
N HIS A 299 -1.72 7.59 -18.58
CA HIS A 299 -0.61 8.19 -17.82
C HIS A 299 0.32 7.18 -17.13
N GLU A 300 0.48 5.97 -17.69
CA GLU A 300 1.41 4.93 -17.22
C GLU A 300 2.76 5.50 -16.79
N GLY A 301 3.39 6.26 -17.69
CA GLY A 301 4.73 6.80 -17.46
C GLY A 301 4.84 7.75 -16.27
N ILE A 302 3.75 8.40 -15.84
CA ILE A 302 3.80 9.26 -14.65
C ILE A 302 3.94 8.39 -13.39
N LEU A 303 3.21 7.28 -13.29
CA LEU A 303 3.32 6.36 -12.15
C LEU A 303 4.69 5.68 -12.11
N GLU A 304 5.21 5.26 -13.28
CA GLU A 304 6.56 4.72 -13.41
C GLU A 304 7.63 5.74 -13.00
N GLU A 305 7.46 7.02 -13.34
CA GLU A 305 8.38 8.07 -12.95
C GLU A 305 8.35 8.33 -11.43
N ILE A 306 7.17 8.32 -10.82
CA ILE A 306 7.03 8.46 -9.35
C ILE A 306 7.73 7.29 -8.63
N GLU A 307 7.56 6.06 -9.11
CA GLU A 307 8.23 4.88 -8.56
C GLU A 307 9.76 5.00 -8.70
N GLN A 308 10.26 5.47 -9.86
CA GLN A 308 11.68 5.66 -10.10
C GLN A 308 12.29 6.83 -9.31
N LEU A 309 11.56 7.95 -9.18
CA LEU A 309 11.90 9.07 -8.29
C LEU A 309 12.12 8.55 -6.87
N ALA A 310 11.14 7.82 -6.34
CA ALA A 310 11.22 7.28 -4.98
C ALA A 310 12.43 6.35 -4.82
N LEU A 311 12.51 5.30 -5.65
CA LEU A 311 13.47 4.21 -5.46
C LEU A 311 14.91 4.59 -5.80
N PHE A 312 15.12 5.38 -6.87
CA PHE A 312 16.45 5.64 -7.42
C PHE A 312 16.97 7.03 -7.07
N LYS A 313 16.14 8.08 -7.13
CA LYS A 313 16.56 9.44 -6.76
C LYS A 313 16.57 9.64 -5.23
N TYR A 314 15.55 9.17 -4.53
CA TYR A 314 15.38 9.38 -3.09
C TYR A 314 15.78 8.18 -2.22
N GLY A 315 16.23 7.08 -2.83
CA GLY A 315 16.71 5.90 -2.12
C GLY A 315 15.64 5.24 -1.25
N ALA A 316 14.37 5.31 -1.65
CA ALA A 316 13.25 4.75 -0.91
C ALA A 316 13.37 3.23 -0.75
N LEU A 317 12.86 2.72 0.36
CA LEU A 317 12.80 1.28 0.61
C LEU A 317 11.46 0.71 0.09
N PRO A 318 11.47 -0.36 -0.70
CA PRO A 318 10.23 -0.98 -1.16
C PRO A 318 9.50 -1.67 -0.01
N HIS A 319 8.18 -1.58 -0.01
CA HIS A 319 7.33 -2.46 0.77
C HIS A 319 7.37 -3.89 0.19
N TRP A 320 7.78 -4.86 0.99
CA TRP A 320 7.98 -6.26 0.57
C TRP A 320 6.75 -6.94 -0.03
N GLY A 321 5.54 -6.57 0.40
CA GLY A 321 4.29 -7.18 -0.08
C GLY A 321 3.48 -6.35 -1.09
N LYS A 322 3.99 -5.19 -1.53
CA LYS A 322 3.23 -4.20 -2.34
C LYS A 322 4.14 -3.54 -3.38
N ASN A 323 4.92 -4.34 -4.11
CA ASN A 323 5.81 -3.86 -5.15
C ASN A 323 5.99 -4.91 -6.23
N ARG A 324 6.61 -4.48 -7.32
CA ARG A 324 6.95 -5.26 -8.50
C ARG A 324 8.47 -5.41 -8.59
N ASN A 325 8.94 -6.17 -9.57
CA ASN A 325 10.34 -6.59 -9.65
C ASN A 325 11.33 -5.42 -9.65
N ILE A 326 11.00 -4.30 -10.33
CA ILE A 326 11.90 -3.13 -10.42
C ILE A 326 12.31 -2.63 -9.03
N ALA A 327 11.41 -2.73 -8.06
CA ALA A 327 11.65 -2.19 -6.72
C ALA A 327 12.69 -3.01 -5.95
N PHE A 328 12.79 -4.30 -6.28
CA PHE A 328 13.68 -5.26 -5.64
C PHE A 328 15.06 -5.36 -6.29
N ASP A 329 15.29 -4.67 -7.41
CA ASP A 329 16.60 -4.64 -8.02
C ASP A 329 17.64 -4.02 -7.07
N GLY A 330 18.73 -4.78 -6.84
CA GLY A 330 19.77 -4.45 -5.88
C GLY A 330 19.29 -4.21 -4.45
N VAL A 331 18.11 -4.70 -4.06
CA VAL A 331 17.43 -4.29 -2.81
C VAL A 331 18.26 -4.47 -1.56
N MET A 332 19.07 -5.54 -1.46
CA MET A 332 19.92 -5.76 -0.29
C MET A 332 20.96 -4.66 -0.07
N LYS A 333 21.35 -3.93 -1.13
CA LYS A 333 22.25 -2.76 -1.03
C LYS A 333 21.53 -1.54 -0.45
N LYS A 334 20.20 -1.46 -0.56
CA LYS A 334 19.37 -0.39 0.00
C LYS A 334 19.21 -0.51 1.52
N TYR A 335 19.36 -1.71 2.08
CA TYR A 335 19.26 -1.96 3.52
C TYR A 335 20.65 -1.95 4.17
N LYS A 336 20.84 -1.11 5.21
CA LYS A 336 22.09 -1.01 6.00
C LYS A 336 22.62 -2.37 6.47
N HIS A 337 21.72 -3.29 6.81
CA HIS A 337 22.06 -4.61 7.32
C HIS A 337 21.70 -5.76 6.35
N GLY A 338 21.58 -5.49 5.05
CA GLY A 338 21.23 -6.50 4.04
C GLY A 338 22.24 -7.66 3.99
N LYS A 339 23.55 -7.37 4.04
CA LYS A 339 24.61 -8.42 4.06
C LYS A 339 24.50 -9.32 5.29
N GLU A 340 24.25 -8.73 6.45
CA GLU A 340 24.10 -9.49 7.70
C GLU A 340 22.83 -10.34 7.67
N PHE A 341 21.74 -9.82 7.08
CA PHE A 341 20.54 -10.60 6.85
C PHE A 341 20.83 -11.86 6.01
N LEU A 342 21.54 -11.72 4.88
CA LEU A 342 21.90 -12.86 4.02
C LEU A 342 22.77 -13.89 4.75
N ARG A 343 23.77 -13.43 5.52
CA ARG A 343 24.60 -14.31 6.35
C ARG A 343 23.79 -15.11 7.35
N ILE A 344 22.84 -14.46 8.02
CA ILE A 344 21.97 -15.12 9.00
C ILE A 344 21.00 -16.09 8.29
N LYS A 345 20.46 -15.75 7.12
CA LYS A 345 19.66 -16.66 6.29
C LYS A 345 20.42 -17.97 6.01
N GLU A 346 21.68 -17.91 5.59
CA GLU A 346 22.49 -19.10 5.30
C GLU A 346 22.73 -19.97 6.54
N VAL A 347 22.91 -19.37 7.72
CA VAL A 347 23.11 -20.10 8.98
C VAL A 347 21.86 -20.89 9.38
N TYR A 348 20.67 -20.32 9.18
CA TYR A 348 19.42 -20.94 9.62
C TYR A 348 18.75 -21.82 8.55
N ASP A 349 19.03 -21.57 7.27
CA ASP A 349 18.54 -22.38 6.15
C ASP A 349 19.70 -22.79 5.22
N PRO A 350 20.68 -23.58 5.69
CA PRO A 350 21.86 -23.95 4.91
C PRO A 350 21.53 -24.85 3.71
N MET A 351 20.37 -25.51 3.73
CA MET A 351 19.88 -26.35 2.63
C MET A 351 18.94 -25.60 1.67
N GLY A 352 18.62 -24.33 1.95
CA GLY A 352 17.71 -23.54 1.11
C GLY A 352 16.27 -24.07 1.08
N LEU A 353 15.80 -24.75 2.12
CA LEU A 353 14.45 -25.33 2.18
C LEU A 353 13.33 -24.28 2.08
N PHE A 354 13.62 -23.03 2.46
CA PHE A 354 12.70 -21.90 2.38
C PHE A 354 13.04 -20.95 1.23
N SER A 355 13.95 -21.36 0.35
CA SER A 355 14.38 -20.57 -0.80
C SER A 355 13.74 -21.09 -2.07
N SER A 356 13.43 -20.18 -2.99
CA SER A 356 13.01 -20.46 -4.35
C SER A 356 13.84 -19.63 -5.31
N GLU A 357 13.79 -19.97 -6.60
CA GLU A 357 14.42 -19.17 -7.65
C GLU A 357 14.01 -17.69 -7.54
N TRP A 358 12.71 -17.45 -7.35
CA TRP A 358 12.19 -16.09 -7.22
C TRP A 358 12.69 -15.38 -5.94
N SER A 359 12.73 -16.05 -4.78
CA SER A 359 13.23 -15.40 -3.57
C SER A 359 14.72 -15.07 -3.68
N ASP A 360 15.50 -15.94 -4.33
CA ASP A 360 16.93 -15.71 -4.52
C ASP A 360 17.20 -14.56 -5.50
N GLN A 361 16.39 -14.43 -6.55
CA GLN A 361 16.41 -13.26 -7.45
C GLN A 361 16.06 -11.98 -6.70
N VAL A 362 14.95 -11.96 -5.95
CA VAL A 362 14.51 -10.80 -5.15
C VAL A 362 15.55 -10.39 -4.12
N LEU A 363 16.23 -11.35 -3.48
CA LEU A 363 17.28 -11.08 -2.51
C LEU A 363 18.64 -10.76 -3.15
N GLY A 364 18.78 -10.87 -4.47
CA GLY A 364 20.04 -10.66 -5.19
C GLY A 364 21.10 -11.70 -4.86
N ILE A 365 20.69 -12.93 -4.51
CA ILE A 365 21.57 -14.07 -4.23
C ILE A 365 21.97 -14.76 -5.54
N LYS A 366 20.99 -15.04 -6.40
CA LYS A 366 21.18 -15.74 -7.66
C LYS A 366 20.15 -15.29 -8.70
N GLY A 367 20.62 -15.07 -9.93
CA GLY A 367 19.79 -14.59 -11.03
C GLY A 367 19.47 -13.10 -10.91
N GLU A 368 18.64 -12.62 -11.83
CA GLU A 368 18.17 -11.24 -11.85
C GLU A 368 16.67 -11.19 -11.55
N VAL A 369 16.25 -10.21 -10.74
CA VAL A 369 14.82 -10.01 -10.46
C VAL A 369 14.10 -9.35 -11.63
N ASN A 370 14.80 -8.53 -12.43
CA ASN A 370 14.22 -7.89 -13.58
C ASN A 370 14.03 -8.90 -14.71
N LEU A 371 12.84 -8.91 -15.32
CA LEU A 371 12.52 -9.81 -16.44
C LEU A 371 12.37 -8.98 -17.72
N VAL A 372 13.41 -8.98 -18.54
CA VAL A 372 13.42 -8.23 -19.81
C VAL A 372 12.75 -9.06 -20.90
N LYS A 373 11.57 -8.60 -21.33
CA LYS A 373 10.76 -9.19 -22.40
C LYS A 373 9.83 -8.14 -22.99
N GLU A 374 9.16 -8.47 -24.09
CA GLU A 374 8.11 -7.61 -24.66
C GLU A 374 7.08 -7.22 -23.57
N GLY A 375 6.77 -5.92 -23.50
CA GLY A 375 5.83 -5.34 -22.53
C GLY A 375 6.27 -5.36 -21.06
N CYS A 376 7.52 -5.71 -20.74
CA CYS A 376 7.95 -5.87 -19.35
C CYS A 376 7.78 -4.63 -18.48
N ALA A 377 7.89 -3.42 -19.05
CA ALA A 377 7.83 -2.18 -18.29
C ALA A 377 6.40 -1.88 -17.80
N LEU A 378 5.37 -2.18 -18.62
CA LEU A 378 3.96 -2.00 -18.27
C LEU A 378 3.54 -2.80 -17.01
N GLU A 379 4.24 -3.90 -16.73
CA GLU A 379 4.01 -4.75 -15.56
C GLU A 379 5.02 -4.50 -14.42
N GLY A 380 5.87 -3.48 -14.53
CA GLY A 380 6.93 -3.23 -13.55
C GLY A 380 7.89 -4.41 -13.39
N LEU A 381 8.12 -5.16 -14.48
CA LEU A 381 9.08 -6.26 -14.50
C LEU A 381 10.48 -5.81 -14.90
N CYS A 382 10.59 -4.67 -15.59
CA CYS A 382 11.83 -4.07 -16.02
C CYS A 382 11.67 -2.53 -16.07
N ILE A 383 12.78 -1.80 -16.12
CA ILE A 383 12.78 -0.42 -16.59
C ILE A 383 12.91 -0.45 -18.12
N CYS A 384 12.13 0.36 -18.84
CA CYS A 384 12.19 0.32 -20.29
C CYS A 384 13.56 0.81 -20.81
N SER A 385 14.11 0.10 -21.78
CA SER A 385 15.32 0.51 -22.52
C SER A 385 15.08 0.52 -24.03
N GLN A 386 14.11 -0.27 -24.48
CA GLN A 386 13.66 -0.36 -25.87
C GLN A 386 12.16 -0.13 -25.94
N ASP A 387 11.67 0.35 -27.08
CA ASP A 387 10.25 0.64 -27.27
C ASP A 387 9.37 -0.61 -27.13
N ILE A 388 9.88 -1.80 -27.49
CA ILE A 388 9.17 -3.08 -27.33
C ILE A 388 8.79 -3.40 -25.88
N HIS A 389 9.44 -2.79 -24.89
CA HIS A 389 9.07 -2.95 -23.48
C HIS A 389 7.78 -2.19 -23.11
N CYS A 390 7.32 -1.27 -23.96
CA CYS A 390 6.21 -0.35 -23.71
C CYS A 390 4.95 -0.61 -24.55
N ALA A 391 4.91 -1.68 -25.37
CA ALA A 391 3.83 -1.95 -26.32
C ALA A 391 3.70 -0.88 -27.44
N PRO A 392 4.68 -0.79 -28.37
CA PRO A 392 4.68 0.19 -29.45
C PRO A 392 3.53 -0.02 -30.45
N SER A 393 3.02 -1.25 -30.57
CA SER A 393 1.80 -1.56 -31.34
C SER A 393 0.54 -0.86 -30.82
N LYS A 394 0.56 -0.38 -29.56
CA LYS A 394 -0.49 0.43 -28.95
C LYS A 394 -0.10 1.91 -28.83
N GLY A 395 0.98 2.32 -29.50
CA GLY A 395 1.44 3.70 -29.56
C GLY A 395 2.25 4.17 -28.35
N TYR A 396 2.68 3.27 -27.48
CA TYR A 396 3.49 3.59 -26.28
C TYR A 396 4.96 3.23 -26.50
N PHE A 397 5.85 4.15 -26.13
CA PHE A 397 7.28 4.05 -26.40
C PHE A 397 8.10 4.40 -25.16
N CYS A 398 9.36 3.94 -25.14
CA CYS A 398 10.25 4.16 -24.02
C CYS A 398 10.92 5.53 -24.12
N ARG A 399 10.61 6.44 -23.21
CA ARG A 399 11.10 7.83 -23.22
C ARG A 399 11.70 8.23 -21.86
N PRO A 400 12.54 9.26 -21.82
CA PRO A 400 12.99 9.85 -20.56
C PRO A 400 11.81 10.39 -19.73
N GLY A 401 11.96 10.39 -18.40
CA GLY A 401 11.01 11.03 -17.48
C GLY A 401 10.82 12.52 -17.76
N LYS A 402 9.70 13.08 -17.29
CA LYS A 402 9.34 14.50 -17.45
C LYS A 402 10.10 15.40 -16.48
N VAL A 403 10.22 15.00 -15.21
CA VAL A 403 10.91 15.72 -14.12
C VAL A 403 12.26 15.07 -13.79
N PHE A 404 12.30 13.74 -13.65
CA PHE A 404 13.51 12.96 -13.42
C PHE A 404 13.98 12.36 -14.75
N ARG A 405 14.90 13.06 -15.42
CA ARG A 405 15.34 12.71 -16.79
C ARG A 405 16.05 11.36 -16.88
N ASP A 406 16.60 10.84 -15.79
CA ASP A 406 17.23 9.51 -15.76
C ASP A 406 16.18 8.39 -15.68
N ALA A 407 14.93 8.69 -15.30
CA ALA A 407 13.86 7.71 -15.37
C ALA A 407 13.56 7.35 -16.82
N ARG A 408 13.13 6.11 -17.04
CA ARG A 408 12.65 5.64 -18.34
C ARG A 408 11.21 5.17 -18.19
N ILE A 409 10.33 5.74 -19.00
CA ILE A 409 8.89 5.63 -18.86
C ILE A 409 8.21 5.24 -20.17
N CYS A 410 7.12 4.50 -20.07
CA CYS A 410 6.23 4.16 -21.17
C CYS A 410 5.16 5.23 -21.30
N THR A 411 5.21 5.97 -22.41
CA THR A 411 4.29 7.06 -22.70
C THR A 411 3.88 7.03 -24.16
N PRO A 412 2.66 7.48 -24.50
CA PRO A 412 2.31 7.69 -25.90
C PRO A 412 3.18 8.77 -26.53
N ILE A 413 3.41 8.68 -27.84
CA ILE A 413 3.90 9.83 -28.62
C ILE A 413 2.69 10.72 -28.88
N HIS A 414 2.66 11.88 -28.24
CA HIS A 414 1.82 12.98 -28.71
C HIS A 414 2.57 13.65 -29.85
N ASN A 415 1.98 13.68 -31.05
CA ASN A 415 2.43 14.58 -32.11
C ASN A 415 2.14 16.02 -31.74
#